data_AF-A0A1Y2B4M0-F1
#
_entry.id   AF-A0A1Y2B4M0-F1
#
_cell.length_a   1.000
_cell.length_b   1.000
_cell.length_c   1.000
_cell.angle_alpha   90.00
_cell.angle_beta   90.00
_cell.angle_gamma   90.00
#
_symmetry.space_group_name_H-M   'P 1'
#
loop_
_entity.id
_entity.type
_entity.pdbx_description
1 polymer ?
#
loop_
_entity_poly.entity_id
_entity_poly.type
_entity_poly.pdbx_seq_one_letter_code
_entity_poly.pdbx_strand_id
1 'polypeptide(L)'
;MTTLTPITPVHDLLSEHKHGHTDLDPEELVRSDDPEHPANLICELCRDFYKLGWVTGTGGGISIRHGEHVYLAPSGVQKERIKPEHIFVLPFAQSSVPKPGSKRDFLRIPTKVGLKESACTPLFWNAYTLRAAGACIHTHSQHAVMLTLLLPRDARSFRISHQEMIKGVRRGGTGRTLAFYDTLEVPIIENTADEEDLTSGMAQAMEEFPEAPAILVRRHGLYVWGNTWEQAKTQAECLDYLFEIAYKMLLAKLPLLGED
;
A
#
# COMPACT_ATOMS: atom_id res chain seq x y z
N MET A 1 58.25 -48.20 21.25
CA MET A 1 56.96 -48.84 21.59
C MET A 1 55.96 -47.72 21.77
N THR A 2 55.17 -47.43 20.74
CA THR A 2 54.14 -46.40 20.81
C THR A 2 52.95 -46.95 20.03
N THR A 3 51.89 -47.23 20.77
CA THR A 3 50.67 -47.90 20.32
C THR A 3 49.79 -46.95 19.50
N LEU A 4 49.35 -47.42 18.32
CA LEU A 4 48.37 -46.76 17.46
C LEU A 4 46.97 -46.89 18.08
N THR A 5 46.29 -45.76 18.26
CA THR A 5 44.86 -45.70 18.60
C THR A 5 44.04 -45.65 17.30
N PRO A 6 42.96 -46.44 17.14
CA PRO A 6 42.17 -46.42 15.91
C PRO A 6 41.21 -45.22 15.87
N ILE A 7 41.07 -44.67 14.67
CA ILE A 7 40.19 -43.55 14.30
C ILE A 7 38.75 -44.09 14.18
N THR A 8 37.81 -43.49 14.91
CA THR A 8 36.36 -43.76 14.78
C THR A 8 35.79 -42.94 13.60
N PRO A 9 34.95 -43.50 12.71
CA PRO A 9 34.40 -42.75 11.59
C PRO A 9 33.37 -41.72 12.07
N VAL A 10 33.44 -40.51 11.52
CA VAL A 10 32.42 -39.46 11.68
C VAL A 10 31.24 -39.81 10.80
N HIS A 11 30.25 -40.50 11.35
CA HIS A 11 28.91 -40.61 10.78
C HIS A 11 27.91 -40.90 11.91
N ASP A 12 27.35 -39.82 12.47
CA ASP A 12 25.97 -39.74 12.98
C ASP A 12 25.83 -38.53 13.90
N LEU A 13 25.58 -37.37 13.29
CA LEU A 13 24.96 -36.22 13.93
C LEU A 13 24.00 -35.56 12.93
N LEU A 14 23.05 -36.34 12.40
CA LEU A 14 21.77 -35.80 11.98
C LEU A 14 20.85 -35.87 13.20
N SER A 15 21.08 -34.95 14.15
CA SER A 15 20.13 -34.70 15.23
C SER A 15 18.89 -34.06 14.63
N GLU A 16 17.77 -34.75 14.83
CA GLU A 16 16.43 -34.33 14.49
C GLU A 16 16.11 -32.94 15.08
N HIS A 17 16.22 -31.89 14.28
CA HIS A 17 15.41 -30.69 14.48
C HIS A 17 14.04 -30.95 13.86
N LYS A 18 13.19 -31.63 14.64
CA LYS A 18 11.74 -31.54 14.45
C LYS A 18 11.35 -30.07 14.64
N HIS A 19 11.25 -29.36 13.53
CA HIS A 19 10.56 -28.09 13.47
C HIS A 19 9.13 -28.37 13.92
N GLY A 20 8.79 -27.94 15.13
CA GLY A 20 7.41 -27.96 15.60
C GLY A 20 6.61 -26.96 14.78
N HIS A 21 6.07 -27.40 13.65
CA HIS A 21 4.92 -26.75 13.06
C HIS A 21 3.77 -26.96 14.04
N THR A 22 3.55 -25.96 14.89
CA THR A 22 2.24 -25.77 15.47
C THR A 22 1.34 -25.39 14.30
N ASP A 23 0.44 -26.29 13.90
CA ASP A 23 -0.67 -25.98 13.00
C ASP A 23 -1.55 -24.95 13.71
N LEU A 24 -1.15 -23.68 13.68
CA LEU A 24 -1.96 -22.57 14.12
C LEU A 24 -3.15 -22.49 13.17
N ASP A 25 -4.36 -22.54 13.72
CA ASP A 25 -5.60 -22.30 12.96
C ASP A 25 -5.46 -20.94 12.23
N PRO A 26 -5.48 -20.90 10.88
CA PRO A 26 -5.35 -19.67 10.13
C PRO A 26 -6.39 -18.61 10.50
N GLU A 27 -7.54 -19.00 11.05
CA GLU A 27 -8.57 -18.07 11.52
C GLU A 27 -8.11 -17.21 12.71
N GLU A 28 -7.15 -17.68 13.51
CA GLU A 28 -6.58 -16.90 14.61
C GLU A 28 -5.83 -15.66 14.10
N LEU A 29 -5.35 -15.67 12.85
CA LEU A 29 -4.70 -14.49 12.23
C LEU A 29 -5.66 -13.31 12.04
N VAL A 30 -6.98 -13.50 12.13
CA VAL A 30 -7.97 -12.43 11.96
C VAL A 30 -8.88 -12.24 13.17
N ARG A 31 -8.63 -12.98 14.26
CA ARG A 31 -9.37 -12.86 15.52
C ARG A 31 -8.54 -12.07 16.52
N SER A 32 -9.03 -10.90 16.90
CA SER A 32 -8.41 -10.10 17.95
C SER A 32 -9.46 -9.17 18.57
N ASP A 33 -9.38 -9.00 19.89
CA ASP A 33 -10.16 -7.98 20.62
C ASP A 33 -9.52 -6.58 20.49
N ASP A 34 -8.29 -6.49 19.97
CA ASP A 34 -7.62 -5.22 19.69
C ASP A 34 -8.27 -4.53 18.48
N PRO A 35 -8.88 -3.34 18.64
CA PRO A 35 -9.48 -2.62 17.51
C PRO A 35 -8.45 -2.22 16.43
N GLU A 36 -7.18 -2.01 16.80
CA GLU A 36 -6.12 -1.65 15.85
C GLU A 36 -5.47 -2.86 15.17
N HIS A 37 -5.85 -4.08 15.55
CA HIS A 37 -5.44 -5.27 14.81
C HIS A 37 -5.84 -5.12 13.33
N PRO A 38 -4.95 -5.36 12.35
CA PRO A 38 -5.21 -5.06 10.94
C PRO A 38 -6.52 -5.61 10.39
N ALA A 39 -6.94 -6.81 10.82
CA ALA A 39 -8.20 -7.41 10.39
C ALA A 39 -9.45 -6.58 10.81
N ASN A 40 -9.39 -5.93 11.97
CA ASN A 40 -10.43 -5.04 12.48
C ASN A 40 -10.29 -3.63 11.86
N LEU A 41 -9.07 -3.10 11.91
CA LEU A 41 -8.77 -1.73 11.50
C LEU A 41 -9.03 -1.48 10.01
N ILE A 42 -8.69 -2.43 9.12
CA ILE A 42 -9.01 -2.32 7.68
C ILE A 42 -10.52 -2.16 7.46
N CYS A 43 -11.35 -2.85 8.25
CA CYS A 43 -12.81 -2.76 8.15
C CYS A 43 -13.33 -1.38 8.57
N GLU A 44 -12.79 -0.83 9.68
CA GLU A 44 -13.11 0.51 10.16
C GLU A 44 -12.70 1.58 9.15
N LEU A 45 -11.43 1.56 8.73
CA LEU A 45 -10.89 2.54 7.79
C LEU A 45 -11.62 2.52 6.46
N CYS A 46 -11.98 1.34 5.92
CA CYS A 46 -12.77 1.27 4.69
C CYS A 46 -14.17 1.87 4.84
N ARG A 47 -14.80 1.81 6.02
CA ARG A 47 -16.08 2.49 6.27
C ARG A 47 -15.92 4.00 6.26
N ASP A 48 -14.84 4.51 6.83
CA ASP A 48 -14.59 5.95 6.87
C ASP A 48 -14.17 6.49 5.50
N PHE A 49 -13.28 5.78 4.80
CA PHE A 49 -12.91 6.10 3.42
C PHE A 49 -14.13 6.08 2.48
N TYR A 50 -15.10 5.20 2.72
CA TYR A 50 -16.35 5.18 1.95
C TYR A 50 -17.15 6.47 2.16
N LYS A 51 -17.28 6.96 3.40
CA LYS A 51 -17.95 8.23 3.72
C LYS A 51 -17.25 9.44 3.08
N LEU A 52 -15.92 9.38 2.96
CA LEU A 52 -15.12 10.39 2.24
C LEU A 52 -15.23 10.29 0.72
N GLY A 53 -15.86 9.24 0.18
CA GLY A 53 -15.97 8.99 -1.26
C GLY A 53 -14.75 8.31 -1.89
N TRP A 54 -13.74 7.96 -1.10
CA TRP A 54 -12.46 7.42 -1.59
C TRP A 54 -12.53 5.97 -2.09
N VAL A 55 -13.44 5.15 -1.54
CA VAL A 55 -13.54 3.71 -1.85
C VAL A 55 -14.95 3.30 -2.28
N THR A 56 -15.58 4.14 -3.11
CA THR A 56 -16.93 3.90 -3.66
C THR A 56 -16.90 2.86 -4.78
N GLY A 57 -18.06 2.24 -5.08
CA GLY A 57 -18.19 1.35 -6.23
C GLY A 57 -17.27 0.12 -6.20
N THR A 58 -16.90 -0.36 -5.01
CA THR A 58 -15.94 -1.46 -4.76
C THR A 58 -14.47 -1.17 -5.10
N GLY A 59 -14.15 0.04 -5.58
CA GLY A 59 -12.79 0.49 -5.86
C GLY A 59 -12.03 0.92 -4.61
N GLY A 60 -10.70 1.06 -4.74
CA GLY A 60 -9.82 1.46 -3.65
C GLY A 60 -9.75 0.48 -2.48
N GLY A 61 -9.07 0.89 -1.41
CA GLY A 61 -8.92 0.13 -0.18
C GLY A 61 -7.63 0.48 0.56
N ILE A 62 -7.30 -0.34 1.55
CA ILE A 62 -6.06 -0.25 2.32
C ILE A 62 -5.49 -1.64 2.54
N SER A 63 -4.17 -1.73 2.54
CA SER A 63 -3.40 -2.89 2.97
C SER A 63 -2.47 -2.48 4.11
N ILE A 64 -2.34 -3.34 5.11
CA ILE A 64 -1.50 -3.11 6.30
C ILE A 64 -0.51 -4.26 6.44
N ARG A 65 0.77 -3.94 6.58
CA ARG A 65 1.83 -4.87 6.98
C ARG A 65 1.99 -4.80 8.50
N HIS A 66 1.91 -5.95 9.16
CA HIS A 66 2.09 -6.08 10.60
C HIS A 66 3.07 -7.23 10.88
N GLY A 67 4.32 -6.85 11.18
CA GLY A 67 5.44 -7.79 11.26
C GLY A 67 5.68 -8.50 9.92
N GLU A 68 5.61 -9.83 9.95
CA GLU A 68 5.80 -10.71 8.80
C GLU A 68 4.48 -11.02 8.06
N HIS A 69 3.37 -10.38 8.43
CA HIS A 69 2.06 -10.58 7.81
C HIS A 69 1.61 -9.34 7.03
N VAL A 70 0.92 -9.55 5.92
CA VAL A 70 0.25 -8.51 5.13
C VAL A 70 -1.22 -8.83 5.05
N TYR A 71 -2.05 -7.86 5.44
CA TYR A 71 -3.49 -7.97 5.53
C TYR A 71 -4.16 -7.20 4.39
N LEU A 72 -5.04 -7.89 3.67
CA LEU A 72 -5.65 -7.38 2.44
C LEU A 72 -7.18 -7.53 2.49
N ALA A 73 -7.87 -6.45 2.15
CA ALA A 73 -9.30 -6.50 1.88
C ALA A 73 -9.60 -7.33 0.61
N PRO A 74 -10.76 -8.00 0.53
CA PRO A 74 -11.17 -8.70 -0.69
C PRO A 74 -11.51 -7.74 -1.83
N SER A 75 -11.28 -8.19 -3.07
CA SER A 75 -11.69 -7.50 -4.29
C SER A 75 -13.21 -7.55 -4.50
N GLY A 76 -13.76 -6.56 -5.21
CA GLY A 76 -15.14 -6.58 -5.70
C GLY A 76 -16.25 -6.54 -4.64
N VAL A 77 -15.91 -6.30 -3.36
CA VAL A 77 -16.91 -6.13 -2.30
C VAL A 77 -17.18 -4.66 -1.98
N GLN A 78 -18.36 -4.41 -1.41
CA GLN A 78 -18.72 -3.16 -0.74
C GLN A 78 -17.76 -2.92 0.44
N LYS A 79 -16.91 -1.90 0.30
CA LYS A 79 -15.76 -1.65 1.18
C LYS A 79 -16.20 -1.29 2.61
N GLU A 80 -17.32 -0.60 2.75
CA GLU A 80 -17.96 -0.27 4.02
C GLU A 80 -18.60 -1.47 4.75
N ARG A 81 -18.66 -2.64 4.09
CA ARG A 81 -19.26 -3.88 4.65
C ARG A 81 -18.25 -5.01 4.84
N ILE A 82 -16.95 -4.70 4.76
CA ILE A 82 -15.91 -5.66 5.07
C ILE A 82 -16.04 -6.07 6.55
N LYS A 83 -15.75 -7.33 6.82
CA LYS A 83 -15.69 -7.95 8.14
C LYS A 83 -14.32 -8.61 8.30
N PRO A 84 -13.81 -8.76 9.53
CA PRO A 84 -12.51 -9.40 9.78
C PRO A 84 -12.37 -10.77 9.09
N GLU A 85 -13.44 -11.58 9.11
CA GLU A 85 -13.45 -12.91 8.47
C GLU A 85 -13.20 -12.85 6.94
N HIS A 86 -13.43 -11.71 6.29
CA HIS A 86 -13.21 -11.52 4.86
C HIS A 86 -11.76 -11.17 4.49
N ILE A 87 -10.89 -10.92 5.48
CA ILE A 87 -9.53 -10.42 5.26
C ILE A 87 -8.59 -11.55 4.83
N PHE A 88 -7.85 -11.33 3.75
CA PHE A 88 -6.77 -12.22 3.32
C PHE A 88 -5.50 -11.92 4.12
N VAL A 89 -4.72 -12.97 4.43
CA VAL A 89 -3.43 -12.82 5.12
C VAL A 89 -2.34 -13.54 4.33
N LEU A 90 -1.32 -12.79 3.96
CA LEU A 90 -0.17 -13.26 3.20
C LEU A 90 1.10 -13.10 4.07
N PRO A 91 2.10 -13.97 3.95
CA PRO A 91 3.42 -13.69 4.49
C PRO A 91 4.05 -12.52 3.70
N PHE A 92 4.77 -11.62 4.38
CA PHE A 92 5.52 -10.56 3.72
C PHE A 92 6.67 -11.13 2.86
N ALA A 93 7.38 -12.12 3.40
CA ALA A 93 8.36 -12.92 2.68
C ALA A 93 7.65 -13.90 1.74
N GLN A 94 7.26 -13.41 0.56
CA GLN A 94 6.68 -14.24 -0.49
C GLN A 94 7.76 -15.06 -1.21
N SER A 95 7.45 -16.29 -1.62
CA SER A 95 8.31 -17.10 -2.49
C SER A 95 8.61 -16.44 -3.85
N SER A 96 7.74 -15.52 -4.28
CA SER A 96 7.97 -14.62 -5.40
C SER A 96 7.33 -13.27 -5.12
N VAL A 97 7.97 -12.17 -5.52
CA VAL A 97 7.34 -10.83 -5.42
C VAL A 97 5.97 -10.92 -6.11
N PRO A 98 4.85 -10.59 -5.41
CA PRO A 98 3.52 -10.67 -6.00
C PRO A 98 3.48 -9.90 -7.31
N LYS A 99 3.14 -10.61 -8.37
CA LYS A 99 3.03 -10.09 -9.72
C LYS A 99 1.72 -10.58 -10.36
N PRO A 100 1.30 -9.93 -11.44
CA PRO A 100 0.22 -10.42 -12.28
C PRO A 100 0.38 -11.90 -12.62
N GLY A 101 -0.65 -12.70 -12.34
CA GLY A 101 -0.65 -14.15 -12.59
C GLY A 101 0.36 -15.00 -11.78
N SER A 102 1.13 -14.42 -10.84
CA SER A 102 2.06 -15.20 -10.04
C SER A 102 1.33 -16.03 -8.97
N LYS A 103 1.85 -17.22 -8.67
CA LYS A 103 1.38 -17.97 -7.49
C LYS A 103 1.72 -17.16 -6.24
N ARG A 104 0.76 -17.04 -5.33
CA ARG A 104 0.95 -16.35 -4.04
C ARG A 104 0.92 -17.35 -2.92
N ASP A 105 1.76 -17.08 -1.92
CA ASP A 105 1.71 -17.81 -0.66
C ASP A 105 0.65 -17.15 0.21
N PHE A 106 -0.28 -17.95 0.73
CA PHE A 106 -1.31 -17.50 1.64
C PHE A 106 -1.09 -18.15 3.00
N LEU A 107 -1.12 -17.34 4.05
CA LEU A 107 -1.30 -17.85 5.41
C LEU A 107 -2.78 -18.09 5.68
N ARG A 108 -3.66 -17.23 5.12
CA ARG A 108 -5.11 -17.36 5.23
C ARG A 108 -5.83 -16.90 3.96
N ILE A 109 -6.76 -17.74 3.52
CA ILE A 109 -7.81 -17.39 2.55
C ILE A 109 -9.15 -17.42 3.30
N PRO A 110 -10.02 -16.39 3.18
CA PRO A 110 -11.33 -16.38 3.80
C PRO A 110 -12.17 -17.62 3.48
N THR A 111 -12.83 -18.18 4.50
CA THR A 111 -13.73 -19.34 4.35
C THR A 111 -14.99 -19.03 3.54
N LYS A 112 -15.37 -17.75 3.43
CA LYS A 112 -16.51 -17.31 2.62
C LYS A 112 -16.23 -17.53 1.14
N VAL A 113 -16.96 -18.48 0.56
CA VAL A 113 -16.86 -18.85 -0.85
C VAL A 113 -17.09 -17.65 -1.77
N GLY A 114 -16.26 -17.52 -2.80
CA GLY A 114 -16.38 -16.52 -3.86
C GLY A 114 -15.65 -15.20 -3.59
N LEU A 115 -15.03 -15.02 -2.42
CA LEU A 115 -14.12 -13.91 -2.21
C LEU A 115 -12.81 -14.11 -2.99
N LYS A 116 -12.32 -13.02 -3.58
CA LYS A 116 -11.05 -12.97 -4.28
C LYS A 116 -10.15 -11.95 -3.61
N GLU A 117 -8.85 -12.20 -3.67
CA GLU A 117 -7.84 -11.26 -3.25
C GLU A 117 -7.86 -9.97 -4.09
N SER A 118 -7.41 -8.86 -3.52
CA SER A 118 -7.32 -7.57 -4.23
C SER A 118 -6.37 -7.61 -5.42
N ALA A 119 -6.81 -7.04 -6.55
CA ALA A 119 -5.94 -6.79 -7.72
C ALA A 119 -4.87 -5.74 -7.42
N CYS A 120 -5.09 -4.85 -6.45
CA CYS A 120 -4.12 -3.85 -5.99
C CYS A 120 -2.91 -4.46 -5.24
N THR A 121 -2.91 -5.75 -4.94
CA THR A 121 -1.89 -6.37 -4.06
C THR A 121 -0.45 -6.21 -4.56
N PRO A 122 -0.13 -6.41 -5.87
CA PRO A 122 1.22 -6.14 -6.37
C PRO A 122 1.64 -4.67 -6.19
N LEU A 123 0.69 -3.73 -6.35
CA LEU A 123 0.93 -2.29 -6.15
C LEU A 123 1.18 -1.95 -4.68
N PHE A 124 0.46 -2.59 -3.75
CA PHE A 124 0.76 -2.47 -2.32
C PHE A 124 2.14 -3.03 -1.98
N TRP A 125 2.55 -4.13 -2.63
CA TRP A 125 3.88 -4.69 -2.43
C TRP A 125 5.00 -3.76 -2.87
N ASN A 126 4.83 -3.00 -3.97
CA ASN A 126 5.79 -1.97 -4.35
C ASN A 126 6.03 -0.97 -3.21
N ALA A 127 4.98 -0.51 -2.52
CA ALA A 127 5.13 0.38 -1.37
C ALA A 127 5.90 -0.28 -0.22
N TYR A 128 5.64 -1.56 0.06
CA TYR A 128 6.35 -2.28 1.13
C TYR A 128 7.82 -2.54 0.81
N THR A 129 8.15 -2.91 -0.44
CA THR A 129 9.51 -3.30 -0.83
C THR A 129 10.38 -2.11 -1.22
N LEU A 130 9.83 -1.13 -1.95
CA LEU A 130 10.58 0.01 -2.48
C LEU A 130 10.59 1.21 -1.54
N ARG A 131 9.73 1.24 -0.52
CA ARG A 131 9.62 2.36 0.44
C ARG A 131 9.60 1.95 1.90
N ALA A 132 9.72 0.66 2.20
CA ALA A 132 9.62 0.13 3.57
C ALA A 132 8.35 0.59 4.30
N ALA A 133 7.23 0.72 3.57
CA ALA A 133 5.97 1.15 4.16
C ALA A 133 5.40 0.09 5.13
N GLY A 134 4.61 0.55 6.11
CA GLY A 134 3.77 -0.29 6.97
C GLY A 134 2.31 -0.32 6.52
N ALA A 135 1.85 0.67 5.76
CA ALA A 135 0.51 0.70 5.18
C ALA A 135 0.50 1.38 3.82
N CYS A 136 -0.41 0.96 2.94
CA CYS A 136 -0.65 1.58 1.65
C CYS A 136 -2.16 1.68 1.40
N ILE A 137 -2.60 2.86 0.99
CA ILE A 137 -4.00 3.21 0.70
C ILE A 137 -4.12 3.47 -0.79
N HIS A 138 -5.17 2.91 -1.38
CA HIS A 138 -5.60 3.20 -2.72
C HIS A 138 -6.96 3.89 -2.68
N THR A 139 -7.08 5.06 -3.32
CA THR A 139 -8.35 5.79 -3.42
C THR A 139 -8.74 6.01 -4.86
N HIS A 140 -10.05 6.00 -5.14
CA HIS A 140 -10.66 6.46 -6.38
C HIS A 140 -11.25 7.87 -6.17
N SER A 141 -10.51 8.73 -5.46
CA SER A 141 -10.97 10.09 -5.18
C SER A 141 -11.25 10.88 -6.46
N GLN A 142 -12.39 11.56 -6.49
CA GLN A 142 -12.73 12.47 -7.58
C GLN A 142 -11.76 13.66 -7.66
N HIS A 143 -11.17 14.10 -6.54
CA HIS A 143 -10.17 15.16 -6.54
C HIS A 143 -8.89 14.71 -7.27
N ALA A 144 -8.42 13.50 -6.98
CA ALA A 144 -7.28 12.89 -7.67
C ALA A 144 -7.58 12.72 -9.17
N VAL A 145 -8.74 12.14 -9.51
CA VAL A 145 -9.15 11.95 -10.91
C VAL A 145 -9.22 13.28 -11.67
N MET A 146 -9.91 14.28 -11.11
CA MET A 146 -10.10 15.58 -11.76
C MET A 146 -8.78 16.30 -11.98
N LEU A 147 -7.88 16.29 -10.98
CA LEU A 147 -6.56 16.90 -11.10
C LEU A 147 -5.76 16.29 -12.26
N THR A 148 -5.74 14.96 -12.37
CA THR A 148 -5.02 14.27 -13.46
C THR A 148 -5.57 14.59 -14.85
N LEU A 149 -6.83 15.03 -14.95
CA LEU A 149 -7.49 15.43 -16.20
C LEU A 149 -7.24 16.89 -16.59
N LEU A 150 -7.04 17.75 -15.60
CA LEU A 150 -6.82 19.19 -15.81
C LEU A 150 -5.37 19.52 -16.14
N LEU A 151 -4.43 18.76 -15.59
CA LEU A 151 -3.02 18.91 -15.95
C LEU A 151 -2.82 18.53 -17.43
N PRO A 152 -1.84 19.15 -18.12
CA PRO A 152 -1.46 18.76 -19.47
C PRO A 152 -1.28 17.24 -19.61
N ARG A 153 -1.62 16.69 -20.77
CA ARG A 153 -1.53 15.23 -20.99
C ARG A 153 -0.11 14.70 -20.85
N ASP A 154 0.88 15.51 -21.19
CA ASP A 154 2.31 15.24 -21.06
C ASP A 154 2.89 15.59 -19.67
N ALA A 155 2.06 16.10 -18.75
CA ALA A 155 2.49 16.34 -17.38
C ALA A 155 2.86 15.00 -16.71
N ARG A 156 4.14 14.87 -16.37
CA ARG A 156 4.71 13.69 -15.70
C ARG A 156 4.42 13.66 -14.20
N SER A 157 4.11 14.81 -13.60
CA SER A 157 3.84 14.97 -12.18
C SER A 157 2.90 16.14 -11.91
N PHE A 158 2.20 16.05 -10.79
CA PHE A 158 1.54 17.17 -10.13
C PHE A 158 2.53 17.85 -9.19
N ARG A 159 2.57 19.19 -9.20
CA ARG A 159 3.44 19.98 -8.32
C ARG A 159 2.67 21.14 -7.68
N ILE A 160 2.88 21.34 -6.37
CA ILE A 160 2.28 22.43 -5.59
C ILE A 160 3.24 22.86 -4.47
N SER A 161 3.30 24.15 -4.16
CA SER A 161 4.10 24.68 -3.04
C SER A 161 3.30 25.71 -2.24
N HIS A 162 3.84 26.14 -1.08
CA HIS A 162 3.26 27.21 -0.26
C HIS A 162 1.81 26.93 0.20
N GLN A 163 1.53 25.67 0.53
CA GLN A 163 0.27 25.24 1.13
C GLN A 163 0.53 24.60 2.50
N GLU A 164 -0.24 24.99 3.53
CA GLU A 164 -0.04 24.49 4.90
C GLU A 164 -0.13 22.96 5.00
N MET A 165 -1.03 22.35 4.21
CA MET A 165 -1.25 20.91 4.20
C MET A 165 -0.07 20.10 3.65
N ILE A 166 0.92 20.74 3.00
CA ILE A 166 2.17 20.08 2.58
C ILE A 166 2.94 19.54 3.79
N LYS A 167 2.83 20.19 4.96
CA LYS A 167 3.52 19.77 6.20
C LYS A 167 3.09 18.39 6.71
N GLY A 168 1.91 17.91 6.30
CA GLY A 168 1.44 16.57 6.64
C GLY A 168 2.03 15.47 5.74
N VAL A 169 2.74 15.83 4.67
CA VAL A 169 3.27 14.91 3.66
C VAL A 169 4.76 14.65 3.91
N ARG A 170 5.18 13.38 3.85
CA ARG A 170 6.58 12.98 4.05
C ARG A 170 7.31 12.74 2.75
N ARG A 171 8.57 13.13 2.71
CA ARG A 171 9.50 12.78 1.63
C ARG A 171 9.59 11.27 1.48
N GLY A 172 9.37 10.77 0.27
CA GLY A 172 9.32 9.33 -0.03
C GLY A 172 8.14 8.58 0.63
N GLY A 173 7.23 9.29 1.30
CA GLY A 173 6.13 8.73 2.10
C GLY A 173 6.55 8.22 3.48
N THR A 174 7.84 7.99 3.72
CA THR A 174 8.37 7.41 4.97
C THR A 174 9.45 8.26 5.66
N GLY A 175 10.00 9.27 4.98
CA GLY A 175 11.02 10.16 5.52
C GLY A 175 10.48 11.28 6.41
N ARG A 176 11.22 12.40 6.46
CA ARG A 176 10.80 13.62 7.16
C ARG A 176 9.62 14.28 6.46
N THR A 177 8.81 15.01 7.21
CA THR A 177 7.75 15.86 6.65
C THR A 177 8.34 16.97 5.79
N LEU A 178 7.61 17.37 4.76
CA LEU A 178 7.87 18.56 3.97
C LEU A 178 7.59 19.82 4.81
N ALA A 179 8.18 20.94 4.41
CA ALA A 179 7.89 22.25 4.98
C ALA A 179 6.85 23.02 4.14
N PHE A 180 6.29 24.09 4.69
CA PHE A 180 5.33 24.96 3.97
C PHE A 180 5.86 25.44 2.61
N TYR A 181 7.14 25.83 2.55
CA TYR A 181 7.82 26.32 1.36
C TYR A 181 8.40 25.22 0.46
N ASP A 182 8.34 23.95 0.88
CA ASP A 182 8.76 22.85 0.00
C ASP A 182 7.77 22.72 -1.17
N THR A 183 8.28 22.26 -2.32
CA THR A 183 7.42 21.83 -3.43
C THR A 183 7.10 20.35 -3.26
N LEU A 184 5.81 20.05 -3.06
CA LEU A 184 5.30 18.70 -3.18
C LEU A 184 5.29 18.32 -4.67
N GLU A 185 5.80 17.13 -4.97
CA GLU A 185 5.74 16.52 -6.31
C GLU A 185 5.18 15.10 -6.23
N VAL A 186 4.13 14.83 -7.02
CA VAL A 186 3.44 13.54 -7.09
C VAL A 186 3.43 13.08 -8.55
N PRO A 187 4.18 12.03 -8.93
CA PRO A 187 4.22 11.55 -10.31
C PRO A 187 2.85 11.00 -10.75
N ILE A 188 2.59 11.12 -12.05
CA ILE A 188 1.36 10.67 -12.71
C ILE A 188 1.73 9.57 -13.71
N ILE A 189 1.12 8.39 -13.55
CA ILE A 189 1.20 7.31 -14.53
C ILE A 189 -0.12 7.18 -15.29
N GLU A 190 -0.05 6.65 -16.51
CA GLU A 190 -1.25 6.35 -17.28
C GLU A 190 -1.96 5.11 -16.73
N ASN A 191 -3.29 5.13 -16.80
CA ASN A 191 -4.07 3.94 -16.45
C ASN A 191 -3.95 2.86 -17.52
N THR A 192 -4.02 1.60 -17.10
CA THR A 192 -4.07 0.42 -17.96
C THR A 192 -5.45 -0.24 -17.86
N ALA A 193 -5.79 -1.09 -18.82
CA ALA A 193 -7.06 -1.83 -18.79
C ALA A 193 -7.08 -2.85 -17.64
N ASP A 194 -5.96 -3.52 -17.41
CA ASP A 194 -5.76 -4.44 -16.32
C ASP A 194 -4.90 -3.78 -15.23
N GLU A 195 -5.43 -3.70 -14.00
CA GLU A 195 -4.78 -3.05 -12.85
C GLU A 195 -3.40 -3.66 -12.54
N GLU A 196 -3.26 -4.94 -12.83
CA GLU A 196 -2.03 -5.71 -12.72
C GLU A 196 -0.87 -5.12 -13.55
N ASP A 197 -1.16 -4.54 -14.72
CA ASP A 197 -0.16 -3.89 -15.59
C ASP A 197 0.34 -2.56 -15.04
N LEU A 198 -0.35 -1.96 -14.06
CA LEU A 198 0.12 -0.73 -13.39
C LEU A 198 1.35 -1.00 -12.51
N THR A 199 1.58 -2.25 -12.11
CA THR A 199 2.62 -2.60 -11.12
C THR A 199 4.01 -2.15 -11.56
N SER A 200 4.38 -2.40 -12.82
CA SER A 200 5.71 -2.03 -13.35
C SER A 200 5.83 -0.51 -13.55
N GLY A 201 4.78 0.14 -14.06
CA GLY A 201 4.73 1.58 -14.22
C GLY A 201 4.82 2.32 -12.88
N MET A 202 4.15 1.82 -11.84
CA MET A 202 4.26 2.33 -10.48
C MET A 202 5.67 2.16 -9.93
N ALA A 203 6.28 0.98 -10.07
CA ALA A 203 7.64 0.72 -9.61
C ALA A 203 8.65 1.65 -10.31
N GLN A 204 8.54 1.80 -11.63
CA GLN A 204 9.39 2.72 -12.40
C GLN A 204 9.22 4.17 -11.95
N ALA A 205 7.98 4.64 -11.76
CA ALA A 205 7.72 5.98 -11.25
C ALA A 205 8.30 6.19 -9.84
N MET A 206 8.26 5.16 -8.99
CA MET A 206 8.89 5.19 -7.67
C MET A 206 10.42 5.25 -7.77
N GLU A 207 11.06 4.59 -8.74
CA GLU A 207 12.51 4.70 -8.93
C GLU A 207 12.91 6.08 -9.45
N GLU A 208 12.16 6.63 -10.40
CA GLU A 208 12.42 7.95 -10.99
C GLU A 208 12.13 9.10 -10.03
N PHE A 209 11.16 8.93 -9.12
CA PHE A 209 10.77 9.91 -8.12
C PHE A 209 10.95 9.34 -6.69
N PRO A 210 12.21 9.23 -6.19
CA PRO A 210 12.49 8.60 -4.91
C PRO A 210 11.81 9.32 -3.73
N GLU A 211 11.67 10.64 -3.82
CA GLU A 211 11.05 11.47 -2.79
C GLU A 211 9.51 11.55 -2.92
N ALA A 212 8.89 10.89 -3.90
CA ALA A 212 7.45 10.91 -4.08
C ALA A 212 6.74 10.22 -2.89
N PRO A 213 5.72 10.86 -2.29
CA PRO A 213 4.93 10.27 -1.20
C PRO A 213 3.82 9.34 -1.69
N ALA A 214 3.49 9.44 -2.98
CA ALA A 214 2.34 8.79 -3.58
C ALA A 214 2.51 8.75 -5.11
N ILE A 215 1.68 7.96 -5.78
CA ILE A 215 1.56 7.89 -7.24
C ILE A 215 0.10 8.20 -7.63
N LEU A 216 -0.09 9.15 -8.54
CA LEU A 216 -1.37 9.37 -9.20
C LEU A 216 -1.48 8.46 -10.42
N VAL A 217 -2.65 7.85 -10.61
CA VAL A 217 -2.98 7.08 -11.81
C VAL A 217 -4.07 7.84 -12.56
N ARG A 218 -3.75 8.32 -13.77
CA ARG A 218 -4.62 9.21 -14.54
C ARG A 218 -5.98 8.56 -14.80
N ARG A 219 -7.08 9.28 -14.55
CA ARG A 219 -8.46 8.75 -14.68
C ARG A 219 -8.81 7.58 -13.75
N HIS A 220 -8.01 7.33 -12.71
CA HIS A 220 -8.22 6.20 -11.81
C HIS A 220 -8.19 6.65 -10.35
N GLY A 221 -7.07 7.18 -9.86
CA GLY A 221 -6.96 7.46 -8.43
C GLY A 221 -5.55 7.72 -7.92
N LEU A 222 -5.34 7.39 -6.64
CA LEU A 222 -4.11 7.62 -5.89
C LEU A 222 -3.66 6.32 -5.21
N TYR A 223 -2.35 6.08 -5.18
CA TYR A 223 -1.68 5.15 -4.27
C TYR A 223 -0.76 5.94 -3.33
N VAL A 224 -0.97 5.83 -2.02
CA VAL A 224 -0.21 6.56 -0.98
C VAL A 224 0.15 5.63 0.16
N TRP A 225 1.36 5.78 0.72
CA TRP A 225 1.89 4.88 1.74
C TRP A 225 2.58 5.64 2.87
N GLY A 226 2.76 4.97 4.01
CA GLY A 226 3.45 5.53 5.17
C GLY A 226 4.09 4.45 6.04
N ASN A 227 4.91 4.85 7.02
CA ASN A 227 5.52 3.90 7.96
C ASN A 227 4.46 3.17 8.80
N THR A 228 3.34 3.83 9.05
CA THR A 228 2.20 3.31 9.81
C THR A 228 0.89 3.66 9.10
N TRP A 229 -0.22 3.07 9.53
CA TRP A 229 -1.53 3.35 8.94
C TRP A 229 -1.98 4.79 9.20
N GLU A 230 -1.65 5.36 10.36
CA GLU A 230 -1.94 6.76 10.72
C GLU A 230 -1.23 7.71 9.78
N GLN A 231 0.05 7.44 9.49
CA GLN A 231 0.83 8.26 8.56
C GLN A 231 0.31 8.12 7.14
N ALA A 232 0.01 6.90 6.68
CA ALA A 232 -0.58 6.69 5.35
C ALA A 232 -1.92 7.44 5.22
N LYS A 233 -2.80 7.33 6.23
CA LYS A 233 -4.10 8.00 6.27
C LYS A 233 -3.97 9.52 6.29
N THR A 234 -3.16 10.07 7.20
CA THR A 234 -2.94 11.52 7.32
C THR A 234 -2.41 12.10 6.00
N GLN A 235 -1.46 11.41 5.36
CA GLN A 235 -0.94 11.84 4.06
C GLN A 235 -2.00 11.74 2.96
N ALA A 236 -2.83 10.70 2.95
CA ALA A 236 -3.95 10.59 2.01
C ALA A 236 -4.91 11.78 2.15
N GLU A 237 -5.23 12.19 3.39
CA GLU A 237 -6.08 13.36 3.66
C GLU A 237 -5.44 14.66 3.17
N CYS A 238 -4.15 14.87 3.47
CA CYS A 238 -3.41 16.03 2.99
C CYS A 238 -3.33 16.08 1.47
N LEU A 239 -3.03 14.96 0.80
CA LEU A 239 -2.96 14.88 -0.64
C LEU A 239 -4.33 15.14 -1.29
N ASP A 240 -5.40 14.54 -0.76
CA ASP A 240 -6.76 14.74 -1.29
C ASP A 240 -7.20 16.21 -1.18
N TYR A 241 -6.93 16.85 -0.04
CA TYR A 241 -7.12 18.29 0.15
C TYR A 241 -6.31 19.11 -0.88
N LEU A 242 -5.02 18.78 -1.04
CA LEU A 242 -4.13 19.50 -1.95
C LEU A 242 -4.57 19.35 -3.41
N PHE A 243 -5.15 18.21 -3.78
CA PHE A 243 -5.72 18.00 -5.11
C PHE A 243 -6.98 18.84 -5.33
N GLU A 244 -7.87 18.91 -4.34
CA GLU A 244 -9.07 19.75 -4.42
C GLU A 244 -8.72 21.24 -4.53
N ILE A 245 -7.79 21.73 -3.70
CA ILE A 245 -7.42 23.14 -3.75
C ILE A 245 -6.63 23.47 -5.02
N ALA A 246 -5.76 22.58 -5.50
CA ALA A 246 -5.08 22.75 -6.78
C ALA A 246 -6.08 22.86 -7.94
N TYR A 247 -7.09 22.00 -7.96
CA TYR A 247 -8.20 22.10 -8.92
C TYR A 247 -8.87 23.49 -8.87
N LYS A 248 -9.24 23.97 -7.68
CA LYS A 248 -9.88 25.27 -7.49
C LYS A 248 -8.96 26.43 -7.91
N MET A 249 -7.67 26.34 -7.60
CA MET A 249 -6.66 27.31 -8.00
C MET A 249 -6.54 27.39 -9.52
N LEU A 250 -6.46 26.25 -10.22
CA LEU A 250 -6.38 26.21 -11.68
C LEU A 250 -7.62 26.81 -12.34
N LEU A 251 -8.83 26.53 -11.82
CA LEU A 251 -10.06 27.18 -12.32
C LEU A 251 -10.07 28.69 -12.10
N ALA A 252 -9.53 29.15 -10.97
CA ALA A 252 -9.37 30.56 -10.64
C ALA A 252 -8.17 31.22 -11.35
N LYS A 253 -7.41 30.47 -12.17
CA LYS A 253 -6.19 30.91 -12.84
C LYS A 253 -5.09 31.38 -11.87
N LEU A 254 -5.01 30.75 -10.70
CA LEU A 254 -3.95 30.96 -9.72
C LEU A 254 -2.80 29.98 -9.96
N PRO A 255 -1.53 30.40 -9.79
CA PRO A 255 -0.38 29.51 -9.95
C PRO A 255 -0.34 28.48 -8.80
N LEU A 256 0.02 27.24 -9.12
CA LEU A 256 0.20 26.17 -8.12
C LEU A 256 1.51 26.30 -7.34
N LEU A 257 2.46 27.04 -7.87
CA LEU A 257 3.74 27.30 -7.22
C LEU A 257 3.72 28.73 -6.70
N GLY A 258 4.10 28.92 -5.44
CA GLY A 258 4.34 30.25 -4.89
C GLY A 258 5.49 30.94 -5.64
N GLU A 259 5.41 32.26 -5.73
CA GLU A 259 6.52 33.10 -6.16
C GLU A 259 7.46 33.30 -4.96
N ASP A 260 8.76 33.09 -5.16
CA ASP A 260 9.80 33.32 -4.14
C ASP A 260 9.91 34.80 -3.73
#